data_AF-A0AAD4JH75-F1
#
_entry.id   AF-A0AAD4JH75-F1
#
_cell.length_a   1.000
_cell.length_b   1.000
_cell.length_c   1.000
_cell.angle_alpha   90.00
_cell.angle_beta   90.00
_cell.angle_gamma   90.00
#
_symmetry.space_group_name_H-M   'P 1'
#
loop_
_entity.id
_entity.type
_entity.pdbx_description
1 polymer ?
#
loop_
_entity_poly.entity_id
_entity_poly.type
_entity_poly.pdbx_seq_one_letter_code
_entity_poly.pdbx_strand_id
1 'polypeptide(L)'
;MKIINKVTFLLLFLFLITKGSCGCSPGDVVIDQQPTGEKISNLPVWNVTISNKCACTLTRVRVSCAGFESVADINPLEICKKEDICLANNGGPIHGNNSFTFTYAWNNKIAFAPYAFQEHCS
;
A
#
# COMPACT_ATOMS: atom_id res chain seq x y z
N MET A 1 -47.76 -13.15 29.31
CA MET A 1 -46.41 -13.64 28.94
C MET A 1 -46.29 -13.83 27.42
N LYS A 2 -46.28 -12.74 26.64
CA LYS A 2 -46.09 -12.79 25.17
C LYS A 2 -45.20 -11.66 24.62
N ILE A 3 -44.83 -10.71 25.48
CA ILE A 3 -44.07 -9.51 25.10
C ILE A 3 -42.56 -9.75 25.24
N ILE A 4 -42.15 -10.57 26.21
CA ILE A 4 -40.73 -10.82 26.54
C ILE A 4 -40.00 -11.55 25.39
N ASN A 5 -40.66 -12.47 24.67
CA ASN A 5 -39.99 -13.29 23.63
C ASN A 5 -39.68 -12.54 22.33
N LYS A 6 -40.35 -11.40 22.07
CA LYS A 6 -40.09 -10.57 20.87
C LYS A 6 -38.97 -9.56 21.08
N VAL A 7 -38.79 -9.10 22.33
CA VAL A 7 -37.76 -8.11 22.67
C VAL A 7 -36.37 -8.75 22.68
N THR A 8 -36.25 -10.01 23.09
CA THR A 8 -34.98 -10.75 23.09
C THR A 8 -34.41 -10.98 21.69
N PHE A 9 -35.27 -11.18 20.69
CA PHE A 9 -34.83 -11.40 19.30
C PHE A 9 -34.33 -10.11 18.63
N LEU A 10 -34.91 -8.96 19.00
CA LEU A 10 -34.48 -7.65 18.51
C LEU A 10 -33.13 -7.23 19.09
N LEU A 11 -32.86 -7.56 20.36
CA LEU A 11 -31.58 -7.28 21.03
C LEU A 11 -30.41 -8.11 20.47
N LEU A 12 -30.64 -9.34 20.01
CA LEU A 12 -29.60 -10.15 19.37
C LEU A 12 -29.14 -9.61 18.00
N PHE A 13 -30.01 -8.90 17.28
CA PHE A 13 -29.67 -8.29 15.99
C PHE A 13 -28.83 -7.00 16.13
N LEU A 14 -28.91 -6.28 17.25
CA LEU A 14 -28.10 -5.08 17.48
C LEU A 14 -26.63 -5.36 17.82
N PHE A 15 -26.29 -6.54 18.35
CA PHE A 15 -24.89 -6.91 18.60
C PHE A 15 -24.09 -7.27 17.34
N LEU A 16 -24.76 -7.43 16.19
CA LEU A 16 -24.11 -7.80 14.93
C LEU A 16 -23.69 -6.60 14.07
N ILE A 17 -24.03 -5.36 14.46
CA ILE A 17 -23.79 -4.15 13.66
C ILE A 17 -22.80 -3.20 14.35
N THR A 18 -21.68 -3.70 14.87
CA THR A 18 -20.53 -2.84 15.19
C THR A 18 -19.19 -3.54 14.91
N LYS A 19 -19.00 -4.09 13.71
CA LYS A 19 -17.67 -4.02 13.13
C LYS A 19 -17.54 -2.61 12.54
N GLY A 20 -17.17 -1.64 13.38
CA GLY A 20 -16.67 -0.37 12.85
C GLY A 20 -15.48 -0.72 11.98
N SER A 21 -15.59 -0.56 10.66
CA SER A 21 -14.46 -0.77 9.76
C SER A 21 -13.50 0.40 9.93
N CYS A 22 -12.74 0.39 11.02
CA CYS A 22 -11.49 1.13 11.17
C CYS A 22 -10.40 0.37 10.36
N GLY A 23 -10.71 0.07 9.10
CA GLY A 23 -9.79 -0.60 8.20
C GLY A 23 -8.92 0.41 7.48
N CYS A 24 -7.74 -0.02 7.04
CA CYS A 24 -6.87 0.79 6.21
C CYS A 24 -7.55 1.16 4.90
N SER A 25 -7.39 2.41 4.48
CA SER A 25 -7.81 2.92 3.19
C SER A 25 -6.61 3.05 2.23
N PRO A 26 -6.83 3.15 0.91
CA PRO A 26 -5.78 3.54 -0.04
C PRO A 26 -5.06 4.85 0.33
N GLY A 27 -5.74 5.78 1.00
CA GLY A 27 -5.15 7.04 1.47
C GLY A 27 -4.12 6.88 2.58
N ASP A 28 -4.12 5.74 3.28
CA ASP A 28 -3.12 5.43 4.29
C ASP A 28 -1.79 4.95 3.68
N VAL A 29 -1.76 4.67 2.37
CA VAL A 29 -0.51 4.41 1.65
C VAL A 29 -0.04 5.70 1.00
N VAL A 30 0.98 6.32 1.58
CA VAL A 30 1.55 7.58 1.06
C VAL A 30 2.82 7.26 0.27
N ILE A 31 2.93 7.81 -0.94
CA ILE A 31 4.08 7.57 -1.82
C ILE A 31 4.78 8.90 -2.09
N ASP A 32 6.04 8.98 -1.69
CA ASP A 32 6.89 10.15 -1.87
C ASP A 32 8.07 9.83 -2.80
N GLN A 33 8.47 10.81 -3.61
CA GLN A 33 9.59 10.68 -4.55
C GLN A 33 10.51 11.88 -4.52
N GLN A 34 11.78 11.63 -4.21
CA GLN A 34 12.83 12.64 -4.11
C GLN A 34 14.04 12.28 -4.97
N PRO A 35 14.69 13.24 -5.63
CA PRO A 35 15.96 12.98 -6.30
C PRO A 35 17.05 12.68 -5.27
N THR A 36 17.91 11.70 -5.52
CA THR A 36 19.04 11.38 -4.62
C THR A 36 20.25 12.30 -4.85
N GLY A 37 20.31 12.95 -6.01
CA GLY A 37 21.48 13.69 -6.49
C GLY A 37 22.47 12.82 -7.29
N GLU A 38 22.31 11.50 -7.24
CA GLU A 38 23.10 10.56 -8.02
C GLU A 38 22.60 10.46 -9.47
N LYS A 39 23.47 9.94 -10.35
CA LYS A 39 23.13 9.65 -11.74
C LYS A 39 23.66 8.29 -12.16
N ILE A 40 22.83 7.55 -12.90
CA ILE A 40 23.22 6.29 -13.56
C ILE A 40 22.98 6.48 -15.06
N SER A 41 23.99 6.23 -15.88
CA SER A 41 23.92 6.43 -17.34
C SER A 41 23.41 7.83 -17.73
N ASN A 42 23.86 8.86 -17.01
CA ASN A 42 23.43 10.28 -17.14
C ASN A 42 21.97 10.59 -16.78
N LEU A 43 21.20 9.62 -16.31
CA LEU A 43 19.82 9.80 -15.84
C LEU A 43 19.80 10.05 -14.33
N PRO A 44 18.88 10.88 -13.80
CA PRO A 44 18.75 11.09 -12.37
C PRO A 44 18.24 9.83 -11.68
N VAL A 45 18.73 9.59 -10.47
CA VAL A 45 18.23 8.55 -9.58
C VAL A 45 17.17 9.13 -8.65
N TRP A 46 16.03 8.45 -8.58
CA TRP A 46 14.89 8.79 -7.74
C TRP A 46 14.79 7.80 -6.59
N ASN A 47 14.60 8.31 -5.38
CA ASN A 47 14.26 7.53 -4.19
C ASN A 47 12.75 7.58 -3.98
N VAL A 48 12.11 6.41 -3.96
CA VAL A 48 10.67 6.26 -3.74
C VAL A 48 10.46 5.69 -2.35
N THR A 49 9.64 6.36 -1.54
CA THR A 49 9.26 5.89 -0.21
C THR A 49 7.76 5.63 -0.19
N ILE A 50 7.39 4.37 0.08
CA ILE A 50 6.00 3.93 0.28
C ILE A 50 5.79 3.80 1.79
N SER A 51 5.01 4.71 2.36
CA SER A 51 4.69 4.76 3.79
C SER A 51 3.32 4.15 4.06
N ASN A 52 3.25 3.24 5.02
CA ASN A 52 1.99 2.76 5.59
C ASN A 52 1.64 3.62 6.82
N LYS A 53 0.64 4.48 6.69
CA LYS A 53 0.10 5.32 7.77
C LYS A 53 -1.01 4.64 8.56
N CYS A 54 -1.43 3.45 8.13
CA CYS A 54 -2.36 2.64 8.89
C CYS A 54 -1.65 1.95 10.06
N ALA A 55 -2.39 1.62 11.12
CA ALA A 55 -1.86 0.87 12.26
C ALA A 55 -1.60 -0.61 11.93
N CYS A 56 -2.31 -1.17 10.94
CA CYS A 56 -2.20 -2.58 10.57
C CYS A 56 -1.02 -2.83 9.62
N THR A 57 -0.55 -4.07 9.58
CA THR A 57 0.46 -4.47 8.59
C THR A 57 -0.19 -4.62 7.23
N LEU A 58 0.41 -4.00 6.21
CA LEU A 58 -0.02 -4.17 4.82
C LEU A 58 0.91 -5.16 4.12
N THR A 59 0.35 -6.13 3.40
CA THR A 59 1.09 -7.05 2.53
C THR A 59 0.58 -6.94 1.10
N ARG A 60 1.34 -7.49 0.14
CA ARG A 60 0.98 -7.47 -1.30
C ARG A 60 0.58 -6.07 -1.77
N VAL A 61 1.29 -5.05 -1.30
CA VAL A 61 1.05 -3.65 -1.67
C VAL A 61 1.33 -3.49 -3.15
N ARG A 62 0.29 -3.12 -3.89
CA ARG A 62 0.32 -2.85 -5.32
C ARG A 62 0.10 -1.36 -5.54
N VAL A 63 0.91 -0.80 -6.42
CA VAL A 63 0.85 0.60 -6.83
C VAL A 63 0.70 0.68 -8.35
N SER A 64 -0.03 1.68 -8.83
CA SER A 64 0.04 2.07 -10.24
C SER A 64 1.48 2.46 -10.56
N CYS A 65 1.98 2.01 -11.71
CA CYS A 65 3.31 2.31 -12.21
C CYS A 65 3.33 2.37 -13.75
N ALA A 66 2.26 2.92 -14.34
CA ALA A 66 2.18 3.11 -15.79
C ALA A 66 3.40 3.88 -16.32
N GLY A 67 4.00 3.39 -17.40
CA GLY A 67 5.22 3.97 -17.97
C GLY A 67 6.49 3.81 -17.11
N PHE A 68 6.45 2.99 -16.05
CA PHE A 68 7.63 2.69 -15.25
C PHE A 68 8.66 1.91 -16.05
N GLU A 69 9.81 2.54 -16.28
CA GLU A 69 11.01 1.95 -16.87
C GLU A 69 12.21 2.47 -16.07
N SER A 70 13.29 1.69 -16.03
CA SER A 70 14.54 2.08 -15.40
C SER A 70 15.69 1.60 -16.25
N VAL A 71 16.69 2.46 -16.43
CA VAL A 71 17.92 2.09 -17.14
C VAL A 71 18.89 1.33 -16.24
N ALA A 72 18.76 1.50 -14.92
CA ALA A 72 19.42 0.62 -13.96
C ALA A 72 18.57 -0.64 -13.77
N ASP A 73 19.21 -1.80 -13.70
CA ASP A 73 18.57 -3.04 -13.26
C ASP A 73 17.97 -2.81 -11.88
N ILE A 74 16.64 -2.81 -11.81
CA ILE A 74 15.94 -2.73 -10.53
C ILE A 74 15.95 -4.13 -9.93
N ASN A 75 16.29 -4.22 -8.66
CA ASN A 75 16.15 -5.45 -7.93
C ASN A 75 14.67 -5.88 -7.92
N PRO A 76 14.29 -7.01 -8.54
CA PRO A 76 12.89 -7.42 -8.61
C PRO A 76 12.31 -7.76 -7.23
N LEU A 77 13.16 -7.92 -6.21
CA LEU A 77 12.75 -8.06 -4.82
C LEU A 77 12.24 -6.74 -4.22
N GLU A 78 12.60 -5.60 -4.81
CA GLU A 78 12.17 -4.28 -4.35
C GLU A 78 10.87 -3.85 -5.02
N ILE A 79 10.78 -4.00 -6.35
CA ILE A 79 9.56 -3.72 -7.11
C ILE A 79 9.45 -4.61 -8.34
N CYS A 80 8.29 -5.23 -8.52
CA CYS A 80 8.01 -6.13 -9.65
C CYS A 80 6.85 -5.59 -10.49
N LYS A 81 7.12 -5.24 -11.75
CA LYS A 81 6.14 -4.69 -12.70
C LYS A 81 5.34 -5.81 -13.38
N LYS A 82 4.02 -5.66 -13.43
CA LYS A 82 3.09 -6.43 -14.26
C LYS A 82 2.15 -5.45 -14.96
N GLU A 83 2.38 -5.21 -16.26
CA GLU A 83 1.70 -4.17 -17.04
C GLU A 83 1.87 -2.80 -16.35
N ASP A 84 0.77 -2.12 -16.02
CA ASP A 84 0.78 -0.81 -15.35
C ASP A 84 0.69 -0.91 -13.82
N ILE A 85 0.80 -2.11 -13.24
CA ILE A 85 0.73 -2.34 -11.80
C ILE A 85 2.03 -2.94 -11.30
N CYS A 86 2.58 -2.37 -10.23
CA CYS A 86 3.81 -2.83 -9.60
C CYS A 86 3.54 -3.37 -8.20
N LEU A 87 4.14 -4.53 -7.89
CA LEU A 87 4.17 -5.12 -6.56
C LEU A 87 5.39 -4.58 -5.81
N ALA A 88 5.17 -3.91 -4.68
CA ALA A 88 6.23 -3.38 -3.83
C ALA A 88 6.74 -4.43 -2.83
N ASN A 89 8.02 -4.34 -2.46
CA ASN A 89 8.68 -5.18 -1.46
C ASN A 89 8.49 -6.69 -1.70
N ASN A 90 8.43 -7.11 -2.97
CA ASN A 90 8.07 -8.48 -3.39
C ASN A 90 6.77 -9.02 -2.74
N GLY A 91 5.85 -8.14 -2.38
CA GLY A 91 4.62 -8.45 -1.67
C GLY A 91 4.77 -8.75 -0.18
N GLY A 92 5.97 -8.58 0.38
CA GLY A 92 6.26 -8.65 1.80
C GLY A 92 5.56 -7.56 2.63
N PRO A 93 5.68 -7.63 3.97
CA PRO A 93 4.98 -6.73 4.86
C PRO A 93 5.58 -5.32 4.84
N ILE A 94 4.70 -4.33 4.90
CA ILE A 94 4.99 -2.97 5.35
C ILE A 94 4.19 -2.80 6.64
N HIS A 95 4.87 -2.89 7.78
CA HIS A 95 4.23 -2.79 9.09
C HIS A 95 3.56 -1.44 9.30
N GLY A 96 2.60 -1.39 10.21
CA GLY A 96 1.90 -0.15 10.54
C GLY A 96 2.87 0.95 10.95
N ASN A 97 2.65 2.17 10.46
CA ASN A 97 3.50 3.34 10.66
C ASN A 97 4.95 3.22 10.13
N ASN A 98 5.28 2.16 9.39
CA ASN A 98 6.59 1.98 8.77
C ASN A 98 6.57 2.33 7.27
N SER A 99 7.74 2.31 6.65
CA SER A 99 7.90 2.56 5.21
C SER A 99 8.80 1.52 4.55
N PHE A 100 8.62 1.38 3.24
CA PHE A 100 9.49 0.65 2.34
C PHE A 100 10.05 1.64 1.31
N THR A 101 11.34 1.51 0.98
CA THR A 101 12.03 2.42 0.07
C THR A 101 12.77 1.64 -1.02
N PHE A 102 12.76 2.15 -2.24
CA PHE A 102 13.54 1.64 -3.37
C PHE A 102 13.98 2.79 -4.27
N THR A 103 14.97 2.55 -5.13
CA THR A 103 15.46 3.55 -6.09
C THR A 103 15.26 3.11 -7.54
N TYR A 104 15.15 4.07 -8.45
CA TYR A 104 15.16 3.82 -9.90
C TYR A 104 15.84 4.96 -10.66
N ALA A 105 16.39 4.68 -11.84
CA ALA A 105 17.05 5.67 -12.68
C ALA A 105 16.25 5.94 -13.95
N TRP A 106 15.66 7.14 -14.05
CA TRP A 106 14.81 7.53 -15.18
C TRP A 106 14.76 9.05 -15.38
N ASN A 107 14.43 9.51 -16.59
CA ASN A 107 14.38 10.94 -16.89
C ASN A 107 13.35 11.71 -16.05
N ASN A 108 12.19 11.12 -15.81
CA ASN A 108 11.05 11.78 -15.16
C ASN A 108 10.56 10.97 -13.95
N LYS A 109 9.91 11.66 -13.02
CA LYS A 109 9.14 11.01 -11.96
C LYS A 109 8.01 10.17 -12.56
N ILE A 110 7.77 9.02 -11.97
CA ILE A 110 6.69 8.10 -12.33
C ILE A 110 5.49 8.39 -11.43
N ALA A 111 4.29 8.42 -11.99
CA ALA A 111 3.08 8.74 -11.23
C ALA A 111 2.58 7.54 -10.41
N PHE A 112 3.37 7.12 -9.42
CA PHE A 112 2.97 6.06 -8.51
C PHE A 112 1.74 6.47 -7.71
N ALA A 113 0.77 5.56 -7.62
CA ALA A 113 -0.43 5.75 -6.81
C ALA A 113 -0.82 4.44 -6.12
N PRO A 114 -1.36 4.48 -4.89
CA PRO A 114 -1.91 3.28 -4.26
C PRO A 114 -2.97 2.61 -5.13
N TYR A 115 -2.87 1.30 -5.33
CA TYR A 115 -3.84 0.54 -6.13
C TYR A 115 -4.59 -0.48 -5.27
N ALA A 116 -3.88 -1.38 -4.58
CA ALA A 116 -4.47 -2.39 -3.72
C ALA A 116 -3.47 -2.92 -2.68
N PHE A 117 -3.96 -3.51 -1.60
CA PHE A 117 -3.14 -4.19 -0.60
C PHE A 117 -3.97 -5.25 0.13
N GLN A 118 -3.31 -6.09 0.92
CA GLN A 118 -3.93 -6.96 1.92
C GLN A 118 -3.62 -6.41 3.31
N GLU A 119 -4.66 -6.26 4.11
CA GLU A 119 -4.57 -5.73 5.46
C GLU A 119 -4.53 -6.87 6.49
N HIS A 120 -3.62 -6.75 7.46
CA HIS A 120 -3.46 -7.67 8.58
C HIS A 120 -3.44 -6.89 9.90
N CYS A 121 -4.61 -6.83 10.55
CA CYS A 121 -4.79 -6.26 11.89
C CYS A 121 -4.83 -7.37 12.94
N SER A 122 -4.20 -7.13 14.08
CA SER A 122 -4.17 -8.02 15.25
C SER A 122 -5.15 -7.58 16.33
#